data_AF-A0A8J6R1P0-F1
#
_entry.id   AF-A0A8J6R1P0-F1
#
_cell.length_a   1.000
_cell.length_b   1.000
_cell.length_c   1.000
_cell.angle_alpha   90.00
_cell.angle_beta   90.00
_cell.angle_gamma   90.00
#
_symmetry.space_group_name_H-M   'P 1'
#
loop_
_entity.id
_entity.type
_entity.pdbx_description
1 polymer ?
#
loop_
_entity_poly.entity_id
_entity_poly.type
_entity_poly.pdbx_seq_one_letter_code
_entity_poly.pdbx_strand_id
1 'polypeptide(L)' 'MANPAPVQTPEFLKKQFKPQGEIPPGTVLADKPVCVKLPVEVDAAVRSLSKSSDWLRRVICEAAQKELLEQSGSESP' A
#
# COMPACT_ATOMS: atom_id res chain seq x y z
N MET A 1 -17.11 32.37 -14.08
CA MET A 1 -17.80 31.07 -14.22
C MET A 1 -16.77 29.96 -14.11
N ALA A 2 -17.03 28.93 -13.30
CA ALA A 2 -16.17 27.74 -13.25
C ALA A 2 -16.25 26.97 -14.59
N ASN A 3 -15.17 26.31 -15.00
CA ASN A 3 -15.16 25.51 -16.23
C ASN A 3 -16.19 24.36 -16.12
N PRO A 4 -17.24 24.33 -16.96
CA PRO A 4 -18.31 23.33 -16.87
C PRO A 4 -17.85 21.92 -17.26
N ALA A 5 -16.71 21.78 -17.94
CA ALA A 5 -16.14 20.50 -18.35
C ALA A 5 -14.63 20.48 -18.05
N PRO A 6 -14.21 20.25 -16.80
CA PRO A 6 -12.80 20.08 -16.48
C PRO A 6 -12.29 18.78 -17.11
N VAL A 7 -11.40 18.88 -18.10
CA VAL A 7 -10.74 17.72 -18.70
C VAL A 7 -9.48 17.40 -17.89
N GLN A 8 -9.45 16.24 -17.25
CA GLN A 8 -8.25 15.72 -16.60
C GLN A 8 -7.39 15.00 -17.63
N THR A 9 -6.15 15.46 -17.82
CA THR A 9 -5.22 14.78 -18.74
C THR A 9 -4.77 13.43 -18.15
N PRO A 10 -4.41 12.44 -18.98
CA PRO A 10 -3.90 11.15 -18.50
C PRO A 10 -2.66 11.30 -17.60
N GLU A 11 -1.83 12.30 -17.85
CA GLU A 11 -0.66 12.62 -17.03
C GLU A 11 -1.04 13.15 -15.64
N PHE A 12 -2.13 13.93 -15.56
CA PHE A 12 -2.63 14.45 -14.29
C PHE A 12 -3.17 13.32 -13.41
N LEU A 13 -3.92 12.39 -13.99
CA LEU A 13 -4.43 11.20 -13.29
C LEU A 13 -3.30 10.33 -12.73
N LYS A 14 -2.21 10.14 -13.49
CA LYS A 14 -1.03 9.37 -13.03
C LYS A 14 -0.31 10.01 -11.84
N LYS A 15 -0.36 11.33 -11.69
CA LYS A 15 0.31 12.06 -10.61
C LYS A 15 -0.55 12.20 -9.35
N GLN A 16 -1.83 11.84 -9.42
CA GLN A 16 -2.82 12.10 -8.38
C GLN A 16 -2.54 11.30 -7.09
N PHE A 17 -2.04 10.07 -7.20
CA PHE A 17 -1.79 9.20 -6.05
C PHE A 17 -0.31 8.80 -6.02
N LYS A 18 0.49 9.58 -5.28
CA LYS A 18 1.86 9.19 -4.99
C LYS A 18 1.87 8.23 -3.79
N PRO A 19 2.57 7.09 -3.89
CA PRO A 19 2.70 6.20 -2.75
C PRO A 19 3.47 6.90 -1.62
N GLN A 20 3.03 6.67 -0.39
CA GLN A 20 3.61 7.29 0.80
C GLN A 20 4.80 6.48 1.33
N GLY A 21 5.78 7.20 1.88
CA GLY A 21 6.96 6.64 2.53
C GLY A 21 8.12 6.31 1.59
N GLU A 22 9.15 5.67 2.13
CA GLU A 22 10.34 5.24 1.38
C GLU A 22 10.08 3.88 0.73
N ILE A 23 10.05 3.84 -0.60
CA ILE A 23 9.94 2.60 -1.38
C ILE A 23 11.35 2.21 -1.82
N PRO A 24 11.76 0.94 -1.63
CA PRO A 24 13.05 0.48 -2.13
C PRO A 24 13.14 0.68 -3.65
N PRO A 25 14.28 1.20 -4.15
CA PRO A 25 14.46 1.49 -5.57
C PRO A 25 14.26 0.22 -6.40
N GLY A 26 13.43 0.30 -7.45
CA GLY A 26 13.13 -0.83 -8.34
C GLY A 26 11.93 -1.70 -7.94
N THR A 27 11.24 -1.39 -6.83
CA THR A 27 10.05 -2.15 -6.42
C THR A 27 8.81 -1.70 -7.19
N VAL A 28 8.18 -2.62 -7.93
CA VAL A 28 6.88 -2.41 -8.57
C VAL A 28 5.78 -2.61 -7.53
N LEU A 29 4.98 -1.57 -7.29
CA LEU A 29 3.83 -1.64 -6.39
C LEU A 29 2.58 -2.13 -7.13
N ALA A 30 1.67 -2.78 -6.41
CA ALA A 30 0.38 -3.19 -6.96
C ALA A 30 -0.51 -1.97 -7.30
N ASP A 31 -1.33 -2.09 -8.35
CA ASP A 31 -2.24 -1.02 -8.78
C ASP A 31 -3.30 -0.65 -7.74
N LYS A 32 -3.71 -1.61 -6.90
CA LYS A 32 -4.72 -1.44 -5.86
C LYS A 32 -4.10 -1.66 -4.47
N PRO A 33 -4.27 -0.71 -3.52
CA PRO A 33 -3.78 -0.89 -2.16
C PRO A 33 -4.60 -1.95 -1.42
N VAL A 34 -3.96 -2.65 -0.49
CA VAL A 34 -4.63 -3.52 0.49
C VAL A 34 -5.21 -2.63 1.60
N CYS A 35 -6.53 -2.53 1.66
CA CYS A 35 -7.23 -1.69 2.64
C CYS A 35 -8.13 -2.56 3.52
N VAL A 36 -7.89 -2.55 4.84
CA VAL A 36 -8.64 -3.34 5.82
C VAL A 36 -9.02 -2.45 7.01
N LYS A 37 -10.22 -2.62 7.55
CA LYS A 37 -10.64 -1.96 8.79
C LYS A 37 -10.05 -2.69 9.98
N LEU A 38 -9.38 -1.96 10.87
CA LEU A 38 -8.80 -2.47 12.11
C LEU A 38 -9.66 -2.09 13.32
N PRO A 39 -9.53 -2.80 14.46
CA PRO A 39 -10.06 -2.34 15.74
C PRO A 39 -9.54 -0.95 16.09
N VAL A 40 -10.37 -0.15 16.76
CA VAL A 40 -10.11 1.28 17.04
C VAL A 40 -8.76 1.50 17.74
N GLU A 41 -8.45 0.68 18.74
CA GLU A 41 -7.20 0.78 19.51
C GLU A 41 -5.96 0.54 18.65
N VAL A 42 -6.04 -0.45 17.75
CA VAL A 42 -4.94 -0.81 16.84
C VAL A 42 -4.77 0.24 15.76
N ASP A 43 -5.87 0.74 15.17
CA ASP A 43 -5.83 1.83 14.18
C ASP A 43 -5.21 3.10 14.80
N ALA A 44 -5.60 3.47 16.02
CA ALA A 44 -5.04 4.60 16.73
C ALA A 44 -3.52 4.44 16.98
N ALA A 45 -3.09 3.26 17.42
CA ALA A 45 -1.67 2.96 17.62
C ALA A 45 -0.87 3.06 16.31
N VAL A 46 -1.37 2.47 15.22
CA VAL A 46 -0.70 2.51 13.91
C VAL A 46 -0.64 3.93 13.35
N ARG A 47 -1.71 4.73 13.50
CA ARG A 47 -1.73 6.13 13.05
C ARG A 47 -0.83 7.05 13.86
N SER A 48 -0.47 6.70 15.09
CA SER A 48 0.45 7.47 15.91
C SER A 48 1.91 7.42 15.41
N LEU A 49 2.23 6.47 14.52
CA LEU A 49 3.56 6.32 13.94
C LEU A 49 3.84 7.40 12.86
N SER A 50 5.00 8.03 12.93
CA SER A 50 5.43 9.04 11.95
C SER A 50 5.64 8.48 10.53
N LYS A 51 6.00 7.19 10.41
CA LYS A 51 6.18 6.47 9.14
C LYS A 51 5.29 5.22 9.08
N SER A 52 3.99 5.39 9.33
CA SER A 52 3.02 4.28 9.38
C SER A 52 2.97 3.43 8.11
N SER A 53 3.08 4.03 6.92
CA SER A 53 3.08 3.29 5.64
C SER A 53 4.28 2.36 5.48
N ASP A 54 5.48 2.77 5.91
CA ASP A 54 6.69 1.96 5.82
C ASP A 54 6.64 0.80 6.82
N TRP A 55 6.14 1.08 8.03
CA TRP A 55 5.91 0.06 9.04
C TRP A 55 4.88 -0.97 8.57
N LEU A 56 3.74 -0.55 8.03
CA LEU A 56 2.69 -1.43 7.51
C LEU A 56 3.24 -2.30 6.37
N ARG A 57 3.97 -1.71 5.41
CA ARG A 57 4.57 -2.44 4.30
C ARG A 57 5.49 -3.55 4.81
N ARG A 58 6.37 -3.23 5.77
CA ARG A 58 7.29 -4.21 6.38
C ARG A 58 6.52 -5.35 7.07
N VAL A 59 5.58 -5.01 7.96
CA VAL A 59 4.84 -6.01 8.76
C VAL A 59 4.01 -6.94 7.87
N ILE A 60 3.30 -6.39 6.88
CA ILE A 60 2.49 -7.18 5.95
C ILE A 60 3.38 -8.08 5.10
N CYS A 61 4.49 -7.56 4.54
CA CYS A 61 5.40 -8.37 3.75
C CYS A 61 6.06 -9.49 4.57
N GLU A 62 6.51 -9.21 5.80
CA GLU A 62 7.09 -10.21 6.69
C GLU A 62 6.08 -11.32 7.04
N ALA A 63 4.84 -10.95 7.38
CA ALA A 63 3.79 -11.92 7.68
C ALA A 63 3.41 -12.75 6.45
N ALA A 64 3.23 -12.11 5.29
CA ALA A 64 2.90 -12.79 4.05
C ALA A 64 4.02 -13.74 3.58
N GLN A 65 5.28 -13.36 3.74
CA GLN A 65 6.41 -14.24 3.45
C GLN A 65 6.36 -15.50 4.30
N LYS A 66 6.22 -15.35 5.62
CA LYS A 66 6.22 -16.47 6.57
C LYS A 66 5.02 -17.39 6.45
N GLU A 67 3.84 -16.82 6.27
CA GLU A 67 2.59 -17.57 6.40
C GLU A 67 2.02 -18.00 5.04
N LEU A 68 2.29 -17.26 3.97
CA LEU A 68 1.63 -17.50 2.69
C LEU A 68 2.61 -17.95 1.61
N LEU A 69 3.79 -17.35 1.53
CA LEU A 69 4.74 -17.62 0.44
C LEU A 69 5.70 -18.79 0.76
N GLU A 70 6.15 -18.92 2.01
CA GLU A 70 7.00 -20.06 2.41
C GLU A 70 6.23 -21.40 2.44
N GLN A 71 4.91 -21.37 2.66
CA GLN A 71 4.07 -22.59 2.63
C GLN A 71 3.81 -23.10 1.20
N SER A 72 3.87 -22.23 0.19
CA SER A 72 3.70 -22.61 -1.22
C SER A 72 4.93 -23.27 -1.87
N GLY A 73 6.03 -23.42 -1.13
CA GLY A 73 7.27 -24.06 -1.61
C GLY A 73 7.37 -25.58 -1.34
N SER A 74 6.43 -26.17 -0.59
CA SER A 74 6.51 -27.59 -0.18
C SER A 74 5.41 -28.49 -0.74
N GLU A 75 4.69 -28.03 -1.77
CA GLU A 75 3.74 -28.88 -2.51
C GLU A 75 4.02 -28.75 -4.01
N SER A 76 4.91 -29.62 -4.51
CA SER A 76 5.05 -29.92 -5.93
C SER A 76 4.98 -31.44 -6.10
N PRO A 77 4.03 -31.98 -6.88
CA PRO A 77 4.01 -33.38 -7.30
C PRO A 77 5.10 -33.71 -8.33
#